data_AF-A0A9P7EHL9-F1
#
_entry.id   AF-A0A9P7EHL9-F1
#
_cell.length_a   1.000
_cell.length_b   1.000
_cell.length_c   1.000
_cell.angle_alpha   90.00
_cell.angle_beta   90.00
_cell.angle_gamma   90.00
#
_symmetry.space_group_name_H-M   'P 1'
#
loop_
_entity.id
_entity.type
_entity.pdbx_description
1 polymer ?
#
loop_
_entity_poly.entity_id
_entity_poly.type
_entity_poly.pdbx_seq_one_letter_code
_entity_poly.pdbx_strand_id
1 'polypeptide(L)'
;MGLTDLWKLVSPSTGGQTWTAFALEWLQGHVQDESGLLMMTVGVDASAWLYAICKLQAFQLGHAQSGENPELWTLMYKLVTLTNAPLHAHFVFNGEDCPSIKHSKHMQSAPHWLT
;
A
#
# COMPACT_ATOMS: atom_id res chain seq x y z
N MET A 1 12.47 2.60 4.28
CA MET A 1 13.35 3.75 4.63
C MET A 1 12.50 4.84 5.25
N GLY A 2 13.05 5.71 6.09
CA GLY A 2 12.31 6.84 6.64
C GLY A 2 13.25 8.01 6.91
N LEU A 3 12.73 9.22 6.83
CA LEU A 3 13.37 10.41 7.37
C LEU A 3 13.47 10.26 8.89
N THR A 4 14.68 10.41 9.43
CA THR A 4 14.91 10.33 10.88
C THR A 4 14.01 11.34 11.60
N ASP A 5 13.34 10.88 12.65
CA ASP A 5 12.45 11.68 13.50
C ASP A 5 11.18 12.25 12.85
N LEU A 6 10.96 12.08 11.53
CA LEU A 6 9.74 12.54 10.87
C LEU A 6 8.48 12.01 11.58
N TRP A 7 8.47 10.72 11.91
CA TRP A 7 7.35 10.10 12.59
C TRP A 7 7.05 10.70 13.97
N LYS A 8 8.06 11.21 14.70
CA LYS A 8 7.84 11.88 15.98
C LYS A 8 7.10 13.21 15.81
N LEU A 9 7.31 13.87 14.68
CA LEU A 9 6.67 15.14 14.36
C LEU A 9 5.23 14.95 13.85
N VAL A 10 4.98 13.92 13.04
CA VAL A 10 3.67 13.71 12.40
C VAL A 10 2.76 12.73 13.14
N SER A 11 3.26 11.98 14.13
CA SER A 11 2.43 11.06 14.91
C SER A 11 1.22 11.72 15.57
N PRO A 12 1.24 12.98 16.04
CA PRO A 12 0.03 13.60 16.60
C PRO A 12 -1.09 13.76 15.57
N SER A 13 -0.78 13.74 14.26
CA SER A 13 -1.76 13.87 13.18
C SER A 13 -2.31 12.52 12.70
N THR A 14 -1.94 11.40 13.32
CA THR A 14 -2.43 10.09 12.89
C THR A 14 -3.88 9.89 13.33
N GLY A 15 -4.78 9.67 12.37
CA GLY A 15 -6.14 9.19 12.59
C GLY A 15 -6.30 7.78 12.00
N GLY A 16 -6.98 6.90 12.73
CA GLY A 16 -7.36 5.59 12.22
C GLY A 16 -8.70 5.66 11.48
N GLN A 17 -8.74 5.19 10.24
CA GLN A 17 -9.97 5.14 9.43
C GLN A 17 -9.97 3.92 8.52
N THR A 18 -11.15 3.42 8.16
CA THR A 18 -11.31 2.35 7.17
C THR A 18 -11.28 2.91 5.75
N TRP A 19 -10.85 2.10 4.77
CA TRP A 19 -10.87 2.48 3.36
C TRP A 19 -12.26 2.91 2.88
N THR A 20 -13.31 2.22 3.35
CA THR A 20 -14.69 2.55 3.01
C THR A 20 -15.11 3.92 3.54
N ALA A 21 -14.84 4.21 4.82
CA ALA A 21 -15.19 5.50 5.41
C ALA A 21 -14.45 6.65 4.72
N PHE A 22 -13.15 6.46 4.47
CA PHE A 22 -12.32 7.45 3.78
C PHE A 22 -12.83 7.75 2.36
N ALA A 23 -13.16 6.71 1.59
CA ALA A 23 -13.69 6.88 0.23
C ALA A 23 -15.09 7.53 0.22
N LEU A 24 -15.96 7.21 1.18
CA LEU A 24 -17.28 7.83 1.31
C LEU A 24 -17.21 9.31 1.71
N GLU A 25 -16.32 9.68 2.63
CA GLU A 25 -16.08 11.08 3.00
C GLU A 25 -15.59 11.89 1.80
N TRP A 26 -14.67 11.32 1.00
CA TRP A 26 -14.22 11.96 -0.23
C TRP A 26 -15.38 12.15 -1.22
N LEU A 27 -16.22 11.13 -1.42
CA LEU A 27 -17.38 11.20 -2.31
C LEU A 27 -18.36 12.30 -1.88
N GLN A 28 -18.67 12.42 -0.59
CA GLN A 28 -19.57 13.46 -0.07
C GLN A 28 -19.14 14.88 -0.47
N GLY A 29 -17.83 15.14 -0.53
CA GLY A 29 -17.29 16.43 -0.98
C GLY A 29 -17.41 16.70 -2.48
N HIS A 30 -17.68 15.67 -3.30
CA HIS A 30 -17.64 15.73 -4.77
C HIS A 30 -18.99 15.39 -5.44
N VAL A 31 -20.02 15.04 -4.68
CA VAL A 31 -21.38 14.77 -5.19
C VAL A 31 -22.02 15.99 -5.91
N GLN A 32 -21.51 17.21 -5.68
CA GLN A 32 -22.00 18.42 -6.34
C GLN A 32 -21.24 18.79 -7.63
N ASP A 33 -20.26 18.00 -8.06
CA ASP A 33 -19.56 18.25 -9.32
C ASP A 33 -20.41 17.79 -10.52
N GLU A 34 -20.54 18.63 -11.54
CA GLU A 34 -21.34 18.38 -12.75
C GLU A 34 -20.75 17.24 -13.61
N SER A 35 -19.54 16.76 -13.29
CA SER A 35 -18.82 15.71 -14.01
C SER A 35 -19.31 14.28 -13.76
N GLY A 36 -20.30 14.07 -12.90
CA GLY A 36 -20.81 12.75 -12.53
C GLY A 36 -20.00 12.05 -11.44
N LEU A 37 -20.44 10.85 -11.04
CA LEU A 37 -19.81 10.04 -9.98
C LEU A 37 -18.41 9.59 -10.38
N LEU A 38 -17.39 10.31 -9.92
CA LEU A 38 -16.00 9.88 -9.97
C LEU A 38 -15.70 9.01 -8.75
N MET A 39 -15.09 7.86 -8.95
CA MET A 39 -14.60 7.02 -7.86
C MET A 39 -13.23 7.54 -7.41
N MET A 40 -13.00 7.59 -6.09
CA MET A 40 -11.72 8.04 -5.54
C MET A 40 -10.58 7.20 -6.10
N THR A 41 -9.57 7.83 -6.70
CA THR A 41 -8.41 7.13 -7.25
C THR A 41 -7.23 7.24 -6.29
N VAL A 42 -6.61 6.10 -5.94
CA VAL A 42 -5.48 6.04 -5.00
C VAL A 42 -4.29 5.34 -5.64
N GLY A 43 -3.14 6.01 -5.62
CA GLY A 43 -1.86 5.40 -5.98
C GLY A 43 -1.29 4.59 -4.82
N VAL A 44 -0.96 3.33 -5.06
CA VAL A 44 -0.35 2.43 -4.08
C VAL A 44 1.07 2.12 -4.52
N ASP A 45 2.06 2.46 -3.70
CA ASP A 45 3.44 2.02 -3.90
C ASP A 45 3.51 0.49 -3.79
N ALA A 46 3.67 -0.19 -4.92
CA ALA A 46 3.62 -1.63 -5.00
C ALA A 46 4.80 -2.28 -4.26
N SER A 47 5.99 -1.68 -4.33
CA SER A 47 7.18 -2.20 -3.64
C SER A 47 7.02 -2.14 -2.13
N ALA A 48 6.50 -1.02 -1.60
CA ALA A 48 6.21 -0.90 -0.17
C ALA A 48 5.11 -1.89 0.28
N TRP A 49 4.09 -2.08 -0.56
CA TRP A 49 2.98 -2.99 -0.28
C TRP A 49 3.42 -4.45 -0.22
N LEU A 50 4.15 -4.91 -1.24
CA LEU A 50 4.70 -6.26 -1.32
C LEU A 50 5.68 -6.53 -0.18
N TYR A 51 6.58 -5.57 0.11
CA TYR A 51 7.48 -5.67 1.25
C TYR A 51 6.71 -5.83 2.57
N ALA A 52 5.63 -5.07 2.78
CA ALA A 52 4.81 -5.20 3.97
C ALA A 52 4.12 -6.56 4.07
N ILE A 53 3.64 -7.13 2.96
CA ILE A 53 3.03 -8.47 2.92
C ILE A 53 4.06 -9.55 3.28
N CYS A 54 5.22 -9.55 2.62
CA CYS A 54 6.28 -10.51 2.89
C CYS A 54 6.76 -10.39 4.34
N LYS A 55 6.91 -9.15 4.85
CA LYS A 55 7.27 -8.94 6.26
C LYS A 55 6.20 -9.48 7.21
N LEU A 56 4.91 -9.23 6.93
CA LEU A 56 3.83 -9.74 7.78
C LEU A 56 3.85 -11.26 7.89
N GLN A 57 4.23 -11.96 6.82
CA GLN A 57 4.29 -13.43 6.76
C GLN A 57 5.61 -14.01 7.28
N ALA A 58 6.75 -13.42 6.93
CA ALA A 58 8.07 -13.87 7.37
C ALA A 58 8.27 -13.82 8.89
N PHE A 59 7.49 -12.97 9.59
CA PHE A 59 7.51 -12.85 11.05
C PHE A 59 6.30 -13.49 11.75
N GLN A 60 5.43 -14.24 11.05
CA GLN A 60 4.41 -15.06 11.72
C GLN A 60 5.08 -16.24 12.45
N LEU A 61 4.75 -16.43 13.73
CA LEU A 61 5.01 -17.71 14.40
C LEU A 61 4.26 -18.81 13.63
N GLY A 62 4.99 -19.81 13.11
CA GLY A 62 4.39 -20.88 12.33
C GLY A 62 4.35 -20.64 10.81
N HIS A 63 5.24 -19.82 10.26
CA HIS A 63 5.39 -19.67 8.81
C HIS A 63 5.53 -21.03 8.08
N ALA A 64 6.28 -21.98 8.66
CA ALA A 64 6.40 -23.35 8.15
C ALA A 64 5.08 -24.16 8.15
N GLN A 65 4.06 -23.70 8.88
CA GLN A 65 2.73 -24.32 8.98
C GLN A 65 1.66 -23.54 8.20
N SER A 66 2.03 -22.43 7.55
CA SER A 66 1.08 -21.52 6.88
C SER A 66 0.67 -21.98 5.48
N GLY A 67 1.10 -23.19 5.07
CA GLY A 67 0.81 -23.78 3.77
C GLY A 67 1.69 -23.21 2.65
N GLU A 68 1.34 -23.53 1.41
CA GLU A 68 2.08 -23.07 0.23
C GLU A 68 1.76 -21.59 -0.06
N ASN A 69 2.82 -20.79 -0.26
CA ASN A 69 2.75 -19.38 -0.68
C ASN A 69 1.86 -18.48 0.21
N PRO A 70 2.08 -18.40 1.53
CA PRO A 70 1.24 -17.63 2.44
C PRO A 70 1.26 -16.11 2.16
N GLU A 71 2.34 -15.59 1.57
CA GLU A 71 2.44 -14.22 1.06
C GLU A 71 1.42 -13.96 -0.06
N LEU A 72 1.25 -14.90 -0.97
CA LEU A 72 0.34 -14.78 -2.10
C LEU A 72 -1.12 -14.78 -1.62
N TRP A 73 -1.44 -15.64 -0.64
CA TRP A 73 -2.76 -15.63 0.00
C TRP A 73 -3.04 -14.30 0.69
N THR A 74 -2.07 -13.78 1.44
CA THR A 74 -2.20 -12.48 2.11
C THR A 74 -2.39 -11.35 1.10
N LEU A 75 -1.65 -11.38 -0.02
CA LEU A 75 -1.83 -10.44 -1.11
C LEU A 75 -3.25 -10.53 -1.66
N MET A 76 -3.75 -11.73 -1.95
CA MET A 76 -5.09 -11.93 -2.48
C MET A 76 -6.17 -11.41 -1.53
N TYR A 77 -6.11 -11.73 -0.24
CA TYR A 77 -7.08 -11.21 0.74
C TYR A 77 -7.06 -9.69 0.86
N LYS A 78 -5.88 -9.08 0.80
CA LYS A 78 -5.76 -7.61 0.79
C LYS A 78 -6.34 -7.00 -0.48
N LEU A 79 -6.14 -7.61 -1.65
CA LEU A 79 -6.75 -7.16 -2.90
C LEU A 79 -8.27 -7.26 -2.85
N VAL A 80 -8.82 -8.38 -2.36
CA VAL A 80 -10.27 -8.54 -2.14
C VAL A 80 -10.82 -7.46 -1.20
N THR A 81 -10.09 -7.15 -0.13
CA THR A 81 -10.49 -6.08 0.81
C THR A 81 -10.51 -4.72 0.12
N LEU A 82 -9.55 -4.45 -0.76
CA LEU A 82 -9.44 -3.20 -1.50
C LEU A 82 -10.54 -3.07 -2.57
N THR A 83 -10.88 -4.15 -3.28
CA THR A 83 -11.98 -4.16 -4.25
C THR A 83 -13.36 -4.00 -3.63
N ASN A 84 -13.50 -4.29 -2.33
CA ASN A 84 -14.73 -4.06 -1.58
C ASN A 84 -14.89 -2.61 -1.10
N ALA A 85 -13.85 -1.78 -1.22
CA ALA A 85 -13.94 -0.34 -0.95
C ALA A 85 -14.37 0.41 -2.22
N PRO A 86 -15.15 1.52 -2.11
CA PRO A 86 -15.57 2.30 -3.26
C PRO A 86 -14.45 3.23 -3.75
N LEU A 87 -13.29 2.66 -4.07
CA LEU A 87 -12.11 3.36 -4.57
C LEU A 87 -11.45 2.57 -5.69
N HIS A 88 -10.70 3.27 -6.55
CA HIS A 88 -9.90 2.68 -7.61
C HIS A 88 -8.41 2.76 -7.24
N ALA A 89 -7.81 1.60 -6.99
CA ALA A 89 -6.41 1.51 -6.58
C ALA A 89 -5.48 1.23 -7.78
N HIS A 90 -4.50 2.09 -7.99
CA HIS A 90 -3.44 1.91 -8.99
C HIS A 90 -2.16 1.50 -8.30
N PHE A 91 -1.71 0.27 -8.54
CA PHE A 91 -0.42 -0.21 -8.06
C PHE A 91 0.69 0.33 -8.95
N VAL A 92 1.57 1.14 -8.36
CA VAL A 92 2.69 1.79 -9.06
C VAL A 92 3.97 1.03 -8.74
N PHE A 93 4.59 0.47 -9.78
CA PHE A 93 5.89 -0.18 -9.70
C PHE A 93 7.00 0.82 -10.02
N ASN A 94 8.18 0.60 -9.43
CA ASN A 94 9.34 1.42 -9.74
C ASN A 94 9.74 1.23 -11.21
N GLY A 95 10.04 2.34 -11.88
CA GLY A 95 10.62 2.34 -13.21
C GLY A 95 12.15 2.17 -13.19
N GLU A 96 12.72 2.04 -14.37
CA GLU A 96 14.18 1.86 -14.57
C GLU A 96 15.00 3.07 -14.09
N ASP A 97 14.40 4.26 -14.06
CA ASP A 97 15.04 5.51 -13.66
C ASP A 97 15.19 5.68 -12.13
N CYS A 98 14.94 4.63 -11.34
CA CYS A 98 15.11 4.70 -9.89
C CYS A 98 16.60 4.90 -9.53
N PRO A 99 16.98 5.94 -8.76
CA PRO A 99 18.37 6.20 -8.45
C PRO A 99 18.99 5.06 -7.63
N SER A 100 20.21 4.65 -7.99
CA SER A 100 20.94 3.56 -7.32
C SER A 100 21.28 3.88 -5.86
N ILE A 101 21.27 5.16 -5.48
CA ILE A 101 21.50 5.64 -4.10
C ILE A 101 20.38 6.61 -3.74
N LYS A 102 19.65 6.31 -2.66
CA LYS A 102 18.62 7.18 -2.08
C LYS A 102 18.89 7.38 -0.60
N HIS A 103 19.06 8.66 -0.20
CA HIS A 103 19.43 9.06 1.17
C HIS A 103 20.65 8.30 1.73
N SER A 104 21.75 8.29 0.96
CA SER A 104 23.01 7.63 1.32
C SER A 104 22.91 6.11 1.52
N LYS A 105 21.84 5.48 1.02
CA LYS A 105 21.65 4.03 1.04
C LYS A 105 21.49 3.50 -0.38
N HIS A 106 22.12 2.37 -0.66
CA HIS A 106 21.96 1.67 -1.92
C HIS A 106 20.53 1.16 -2.07
N MET A 107 19.92 1.44 -3.22
CA MET A 107 18.66 0.83 -3.61
C MET A 107 18.96 -0.45 -4.38
N GLN A 108 18.29 -1.54 -4.02
CA GLN A 108 18.28 -2.75 -4.83
C GLN A 108 17.26 -2.54 -5.95
N SER A 109 17.71 -2.59 -7.19
CA SER A 109 16.86 -2.51 -8.39
C SER A 109 16.33 -3.87 -8.84
N ALA A 110 16.65 -4.94 -8.10
CA ALA A 110 16.16 -6.27 -8.45
C ALA A 110 14.63 -6.31 -8.37
N PRO A 111 13.95 -6.91 -9.37
CA PRO A 111 12.51 -7.08 -9.32
C PRO A 111 12.13 -7.92 -8.10
N HIS A 112 10.97 -7.62 -7.52
CA HIS A 112 10.46 -8.42 -6.41
C HIS A 112 10.06 -9.79 -6.94
N TRP A 113 10.23 -10.88 -6.20
CA TRP A 113 9.87 -12.22 -6.67
C TRP A 113 8.35 -12.42 -6.93
N LEU A 114 7.52 -11.45 -6.53
CA LEU A 114 6.06 -11.45 -6.73
C LEU A 114 5.64 -10.65 -7.98
N THR A 115 6.63 -10.14 -8.74
CA THR A 115 6.44 -9.31 -9.95
C THR A 115 7.29 -9.88 -11.07
#